data_AF-A0A4R3NCA7-F1
#
_entry.id   AF-A0A4R3NCA7-F1
#
_cell.length_a   1.000
_cell.length_b   1.000
_cell.length_c   1.000
_cell.angle_alpha   90.00
_cell.angle_beta   90.00
_cell.angle_gamma   90.00
#
_symmetry.space_group_name_H-M   'P 1'
#
loop_
_entity.id
_entity.type
_entity.pdbx_description
1 polymer ?
#
loop_
_entity_poly.entity_id
_entity_poly.type
_entity_poly.pdbx_seq_one_letter_code
_entity_poly.pdbx_strand_id
1 'polypeptide(L)'
;MPRIPHVFRRGAVYTWRRRVPASSGVSSKSYYIQLSLKTRDPSTARRLSAVLYAKSQEIFERMEELKLTNERAKAWLESIVKSELENIQNRRAAEQDCPLSYKMGHQSGLSIGGSGWFV
;
A
#
# COMPACT_ATOMS: atom_id res chain seq x y z
N MET A 1 -1.73 12.58 -14.73
CA MET A 1 -1.52 11.55 -13.68
C MET A 1 -0.92 12.22 -12.45
N PRO A 2 -1.55 12.16 -11.27
CA PRO A 2 -0.98 12.75 -10.06
C PRO A 2 0.37 12.09 -9.72
N ARG A 3 1.39 12.91 -9.47
CA ARG A 3 2.76 12.49 -9.18
C ARG A 3 2.79 11.70 -7.87
N ILE A 4 3.31 10.48 -7.89
CA ILE A 4 3.54 9.69 -6.67
C ILE A 4 4.84 10.21 -6.05
N PRO A 5 4.84 10.74 -4.81
CA PRO A 5 6.05 11.25 -4.17
C PRO A 5 7.15 10.20 -4.16
N HIS A 6 8.40 10.62 -4.43
CA HIS A 6 9.59 9.76 -4.35
C HIS A 6 9.56 8.51 -5.24
N VAL A 7 8.60 8.38 -6.15
CA VAL A 7 8.46 7.22 -7.02
C VAL A 7 8.71 7.60 -8.47
N PHE A 8 9.47 6.76 -9.15
CA PHE A 8 9.67 6.83 -10.60
C PHE A 8 9.53 5.43 -11.20
N ARG A 9 9.27 5.36 -12.50
CA ARG A 9 9.12 4.09 -13.22
C ARG A 9 10.46 3.71 -13.85
N ARG A 10 10.92 2.47 -13.63
CA ARG A 10 12.10 1.89 -14.28
C ARG A 10 11.65 0.66 -15.09
N GLY A 11 11.53 0.85 -16.40
CA GLY A 11 10.92 -0.15 -17.28
C GLY A 11 9.45 -0.40 -16.92
N ALA A 12 9.09 -1.64 -16.61
CA ALA A 12 7.73 -1.99 -16.22
C ALA A 12 7.43 -1.79 -14.72
N VAL A 13 8.44 -1.56 -13.88
CA VAL A 13 8.32 -1.61 -12.41
C VAL A 13 8.52 -0.23 -11.77
N TYR A 14 7.76 0.06 -10.72
CA TYR A 14 7.96 1.29 -9.93
C TYR A 14 9.10 1.14 -8.92
N THR A 15 9.89 2.21 -8.77
CA THR A 15 11.01 2.31 -7.83
C THR A 15 10.79 3.53 -6.93
N TRP A 16 11.00 3.38 -5.63
CA TRP A 16 10.98 4.46 -4.66
C TRP A 16 12.41 4.85 -4.29
N ARG A 17 12.69 6.16 -4.20
CA ARG A 17 14.00 6.68 -3.82
C ARG A 17 13.87 7.91 -2.95
N ARG A 18 14.53 7.89 -1.79
CA ARG A 18 14.59 9.01 -0.86
C ARG A 18 16.01 9.22 -0.36
N ARG A 19 16.35 10.49 -0.10
CA ARG A 19 17.62 10.89 0.51
C ARG A 19 17.57 10.63 2.01
N VAL A 20 18.64 10.08 2.57
CA VAL A 20 18.83 9.98 4.02
C VAL A 20 19.28 11.35 4.53
N PRO A 21 18.61 11.93 5.55
CA PRO A 21 19.02 13.19 6.16
C PRO A 21 20.45 13.13 6.67
N ALA A 22 21.18 14.25 6.58
CA ALA A 22 22.55 14.32 7.09
C ALA A 22 22.61 14.21 8.63
N SER A 23 21.53 14.58 9.33
CA SER A 23 21.39 14.44 10.78
C SER A 23 21.37 12.99 11.25
N SER A 24 21.00 12.04 10.38
CA SER A 24 20.93 10.60 10.69
C SER A 24 22.29 9.92 10.86
N GLY A 25 23.39 10.68 10.90
CA GLY A 25 24.54 10.39 11.77
C GLY A 25 25.58 9.35 11.33
N VAL A 26 25.37 8.58 10.26
CA VAL A 26 26.32 7.48 9.91
C VAL A 26 27.26 7.80 8.75
N SER A 27 26.96 8.81 7.92
CA SER A 27 27.86 9.20 6.84
C SER A 27 27.84 10.70 6.57
N SER A 28 29.02 11.30 6.43
CA SER A 28 29.22 12.67 5.96
C SER A 28 28.84 12.87 4.49
N LYS A 29 28.53 11.79 3.76
CA LYS A 29 28.07 11.82 2.37
C LYS A 29 26.55 11.64 2.29
N SER A 30 25.94 12.41 1.40
CA SER A 30 24.52 12.28 1.06
C SER A 30 24.22 10.89 0.50
N TYR A 31 23.56 10.04 1.29
CA TYR A 31 23.13 8.70 0.87
C TYR A 31 21.69 8.70 0.34
N TYR A 32 21.40 7.81 -0.62
CA TYR A 32 20.05 7.59 -1.14
C TYR A 32 19.64 6.15 -0.89
N ILE A 33 18.50 5.96 -0.24
CA ILE A 33 17.83 4.66 -0.20
C ILE A 33 16.98 4.52 -1.46
N GLN A 34 17.20 3.45 -2.21
CA GLN A 34 16.45 3.11 -3.41
C GLN A 34 15.89 1.70 -3.29
N LEU A 35 14.57 1.56 -3.50
CA LEU A 35 13.80 0.34 -3.30
C LEU A 35 12.93 0.05 -4.51
N SER A 36 12.96 -1.19 -5.02
CA SER A 36 11.97 -1.64 -6.01
C SER A 36 10.64 -1.89 -5.31
N LEU A 37 9.55 -1.33 -5.84
CA LEU A 37 8.20 -1.57 -5.32
C LEU A 37 7.60 -2.89 -5.83
N LYS A 38 8.32 -3.60 -6.70
CA LYS A 38 7.94 -4.91 -7.27
C LYS A 38 6.53 -4.97 -7.85
N THR A 39 6.00 -3.83 -8.30
CA THR A 39 4.66 -3.72 -8.88
C THR A 39 4.68 -2.92 -10.18
N ARG A 40 3.77 -3.28 -11.09
CA ARG A 40 3.46 -2.56 -12.33
C ARG A 40 2.18 -1.72 -12.18
N ASP A 41 1.42 -1.94 -11.11
CA ASP A 41 0.16 -1.25 -10.84
C ASP A 41 0.41 0.12 -10.16
N PRO A 42 -0.02 1.23 -10.79
CA PRO A 42 0.13 2.57 -10.21
C PRO A 42 -0.56 2.74 -8.86
N SER A 43 -1.69 2.05 -8.62
CA SER A 43 -2.44 2.16 -7.36
C SER A 43 -1.68 1.51 -6.21
N THR A 44 -1.16 0.30 -6.43
CA THR A 44 -0.25 -0.38 -5.49
C THR A 44 1.00 0.46 -5.24
N ALA A 45 1.61 1.03 -6.28
CA ALA A 45 2.79 1.88 -6.15
C ALA A 45 2.53 3.12 -5.29
N ARG A 46 1.35 3.75 -5.44
CA ARG A 46 0.95 4.90 -4.62
C ARG A 46 0.80 4.54 -3.15
N ARG A 47 0.15 3.40 -2.86
CA ARG A 47 -0.01 2.91 -1.48
C ARG A 47 1.35 2.62 -0.84
N LEU A 48 2.21 1.88 -1.53
CA LEU A 48 3.56 1.58 -1.05
C LEU A 48 4.38 2.83 -0.80
N SER A 49 4.29 3.84 -1.68
CA SER A 49 5.00 5.12 -1.47
C SER A 49 4.57 5.82 -0.18
N ALA A 50 3.26 5.88 0.10
CA ALA A 50 2.76 6.49 1.33
C ALA A 50 3.25 5.75 2.58
N VAL A 51 3.21 4.41 2.58
CA VAL A 51 3.72 3.60 3.70
C VAL A 51 5.23 3.79 3.88
N LEU A 52 5.99 3.72 2.79
CA LEU A 52 7.44 3.93 2.83
C LEU A 52 7.80 5.34 3.29
N TYR A 53 7.03 6.36 2.92
CA TYR A 53 7.25 7.72 3.40
C TYR A 53 7.15 7.76 4.93
N ALA A 54 6.06 7.29 5.51
CA ALA A 54 5.87 7.26 6.96
C ALA A 54 6.98 6.45 7.66
N LYS A 55 7.23 5.22 7.21
CA LYS A 55 8.23 4.33 7.82
C LYS A 55 9.66 4.87 7.68
N SER A 56 9.95 5.55 6.58
CA SER A 56 11.27 6.17 6.39
C SER A 56 11.52 7.33 7.34
N GLN A 57 10.48 8.06 7.81
CA GLN A 57 10.69 9.04 8.89
C GLN A 57 11.12 8.33 10.18
N GLU A 58 10.38 7.29 10.58
CA GLU A 58 10.68 6.56 11.82
C GLU A 58 12.09 5.95 11.84
N ILE A 59 12.56 5.40 10.70
CA ILE A 59 13.92 4.82 10.67
C ILE A 59 15.01 5.89 10.62
N PHE A 60 14.75 7.06 10.02
CA PHE A 60 15.73 8.15 9.99
C PHE A 60 15.95 8.79 11.36
N GLU A 61 14.89 8.89 12.16
CA GLU A 61 14.97 9.26 13.58
C GLU A 61 15.77 8.22 14.37
N ARG A 62 15.46 6.92 14.21
CA ARG A 62 16.21 5.85 14.87
C ARG A 62 17.67 5.74 14.41
N MET A 63 17.99 6.13 13.18
CA MET A 63 19.37 6.18 12.70
C MET A 63 20.19 7.24 13.43
N GLU A 64 19.56 8.38 13.75
CA GLU A 64 20.16 9.43 14.56
C GLU A 64 20.42 8.96 16.00
N GLU A 65 19.44 8.31 16.62
CA GLU A 65 19.53 7.86 18.01
C GLU A 65 20.44 6.63 18.22
N LEU A 66 20.33 5.63 17.34
CA LEU A 66 20.94 4.30 17.52
C LEU A 66 22.15 4.04 16.61
N LYS A 67 22.59 5.05 15.83
CA LYS A 67 23.67 4.92 14.83
C LYS A 67 23.46 3.74 13.87
N LEU A 68 22.20 3.50 13.47
CA LEU A 68 21.85 2.44 12.51
C LEU A 68 22.48 2.70 11.14
N THR A 69 23.08 1.67 10.56
CA THR A 69 23.68 1.78 9.22
C THR A 69 22.64 1.94 8.12
N ASN A 70 23.05 2.57 7.02
CA ASN A 70 22.21 2.74 5.83
C ASN A 70 21.69 1.40 5.28
N GLU A 71 22.53 0.37 5.33
CA GLU A 71 22.22 -0.98 4.87
C GLU A 71 21.10 -1.60 5.71
N ARG A 72 21.14 -1.39 7.03
CA ARG A 72 20.12 -1.91 7.95
C ARG A 72 18.79 -1.19 7.75
N ALA A 73 18.82 0.13 7.59
CA ALA A 73 17.63 0.92 7.28
C ALA A 73 17.01 0.49 5.94
N LYS A 74 17.84 0.28 4.91
CA LYS A 74 17.39 -0.23 3.61
C LYS A 74 16.76 -1.61 3.74
N ALA A 75 17.42 -2.56 4.40
CA ALA A 75 16.90 -3.92 4.58
C ALA A 75 15.57 -3.95 5.34
N TRP A 76 15.42 -3.08 6.34
CA TRP A 76 14.16 -2.92 7.07
C TRP A 76 13.06 -2.35 6.17
N LEU A 77 13.34 -1.31 5.38
CA LEU A 77 12.34 -0.79 4.44
C LEU A 77 11.97 -1.81 3.34
N GLU A 78 12.91 -2.65 2.89
CA GLU A 78 12.63 -3.75 1.96
C GLU A 78 11.68 -4.80 2.56
N SER A 79 11.80 -5.12 3.85
CA SER A 79 10.88 -6.04 4.52
C SER A 79 9.47 -5.46 4.61
N ILE A 80 9.34 -4.14 4.83
CA ILE A 80 8.05 -3.45 4.78
C ILE A 80 7.41 -3.54 3.40
N VAL A 81 8.19 -3.33 2.32
CA VAL A 81 7.65 -3.50 0.94
C VAL A 81 7.10 -4.91 0.74
N LYS A 82 7.84 -5.93 1.19
CA LYS A 82 7.41 -7.33 1.07
C LYS A 82 6.11 -7.56 1.84
N SER A 83 6.04 -7.16 3.11
CA SER A 83 4.85 -7.35 3.96
C SER A 83 3.62 -6.63 3.39
N GLU A 84 3.77 -5.39 2.91
CA GLU A 84 2.66 -4.65 2.32
C GLU A 84 2.15 -5.27 1.02
N LEU A 85 3.03 -5.84 0.20
CA LEU A 85 2.63 -6.58 -0.99
C LEU A 85 1.83 -7.84 -0.65
N GLU A 86 2.29 -8.60 0.35
CA GLU A 86 1.57 -9.78 0.87
C GLU A 86 0.19 -9.39 1.40
N ASN A 87 0.09 -8.31 2.18
CA ASN A 87 -1.20 -7.81 2.68
C ASN A 87 -2.16 -7.40 1.55
N ILE A 88 -1.64 -6.77 0.48
CA ILE A 88 -2.44 -6.41 -0.70
C ILE A 88 -2.93 -7.67 -1.43
N GLN A 89 -2.06 -8.67 -1.59
CA GLN A 89 -2.40 -9.95 -2.23
C GLN A 89 -3.47 -10.70 -1.43
N ASN A 90 -3.30 -10.80 -0.11
CA ASN A 90 -4.25 -11.48 0.77
C ASN A 90 -5.62 -10.82 0.75
N ARG A 91 -5.69 -9.49 0.77
CA ARG A 91 -6.96 -8.77 0.67
C ARG A 91 -7.66 -9.04 -0.68
N ARG A 92 -6.91 -9.02 -1.79
CA ARG A 92 -7.47 -9.33 -3.12
C ARG A 92 -7.98 -10.76 -3.21
N ALA A 93 -7.26 -11.72 -2.61
CA ALA A 93 -7.69 -13.11 -2.54
C ALA A 93 -8.98 -13.26 -1.73
N ALA A 94 -9.09 -12.60 -0.56
CA ALA A 94 -10.30 -12.61 0.26
C ALA A 94 -11.51 -11.95 -0.45
N GLU A 95 -11.28 -10.87 -1.21
CA GLU A 95 -12.32 -10.25 -2.05
C GLU A 95 -12.80 -11.19 -3.18
N GLN A 96 -11.94 -12.06 -3.70
CA GLN A 96 -12.29 -13.06 -4.72
C GLN A 96 -12.97 -14.31 -4.15
N ASP A 97 -12.59 -14.73 -2.94
CA ASP A 97 -13.10 -15.94 -2.28
C ASP A 97 -14.41 -15.69 -1.51
N CYS A 98 -14.92 -14.45 -1.45
CA CYS A 98 -16.29 -14.17 -1.02
C CYS A 98 -17.24 -14.59 -2.16
N PRO A 99 -17.99 -15.70 -2.05
CA PRO A 99 -18.90 -16.09 -3.11
C PRO A 99 -20.00 -15.04 -3.22
N LEU A 100 -20.31 -14.66 -4.45
CA LEU A 100 -21.49 -13.87 -4.85
C LEU A 100 -22.82 -14.63 -4.57
N SER A 101 -23.00 -15.20 -3.37
CA SER A 101 -24.21 -15.93 -2.98
C SER A 101 -25.31 -15.04 -2.40
N TYR A 102 -25.10 -13.73 -2.23
CA TYR A 102 -26.14 -12.77 -1.86
C TYR A 102 -26.68 -12.01 -3.09
N LYS A 103 -27.10 -12.77 -4.11
CA LYS A 103 -28.13 -12.35 -5.06
C LYS A 103 -29.30 -13.34 -5.00
N MET A 104 -29.99 -13.38 -3.86
CA MET A 104 -31.40 -13.72 -3.79
C MET A 104 -32.13 -12.37 -3.78
N GLY A 105 -32.79 -11.90 -4.84
CA GLY A 105 -33.83 -12.64 -5.54
C GLY A 105 -35.15 -12.44 -4.80
N HIS A 106 -35.70 -11.23 -4.76
CA HIS A 106 -37.13 -11.00 -4.56
C HIS A 106 -37.59 -9.82 -5.43
N GLN A 107 -37.74 -10.13 -6.71
CA GLN A 107 -38.71 -9.47 -7.57
C GLN A 107 -39.76 -10.53 -7.89
N SER A 108 -40.81 -10.57 -7.08
CA SER A 108 -42.09 -11.17 -7.46
C SER A 108 -43.18 -10.24 -6.96
N GLY A 109 -43.67 -9.42 -7.90
CA GLY A 109 -45.02 -8.90 -7.75
C GLY A 109 -45.98 -10.09 -7.78
N LEU A 110 -46.80 -10.22 -6.75
CA LEU A 110 -48.11 -10.81 -6.89
C LEU A 110 -49.13 -9.72 -6.57
N SER A 111 -49.71 -9.19 -7.64
CA SER A 111 -51.05 -8.63 -7.64
C SER A 111 -52.00 -9.69 -7.09
N ILE A 112 -52.69 -9.39 -6.00
CA ILE A 112 -53.92 -10.08 -5.62
C ILE A 112 -54.91 -8.99 -5.24
N GLY A 113 -55.85 -8.74 -6.15
CA GLY A 113 -57.05 -7.99 -5.84
C GLY A 113 -57.79 -8.67 -4.69
N GLY A 114 -58.23 -7.87 -3.73
CA GLY A 114 -58.98 -8.31 -2.57
C GLY A 114 -59.96 -7.22 -2.15
N SER A 115 -61.12 -7.25 -2.79
CA SER A 115 -62.38 -6.62 -2.39
C SER A 115 -62.75 -6.88 -0.92
N GLY A 116 -63.35 -5.89 -0.23
CA GLY A 116 -64.18 -6.17 0.96
C GLY A 116 -64.34 -5.07 2.02
N TRP A 117 -65.35 -4.21 1.85
CA TRP A 117 -66.30 -3.63 2.81
C TRP A 117 -66.04 -3.75 4.34
N PHE A 118 -66.22 -2.66 5.11
CA PHE A 118 -67.38 -2.42 6.03
C PHE A 118 -67.14 -1.22 6.99
N VAL A 119 -68.19 -0.37 7.07
CA VAL A 119 -68.61 0.64 8.08
C VAL A 119 -67.72 1.85 8.39
#